data_AF-A0A1E4ZLH7-F1
#
_entry.id   AF-A0A1E4ZLH7-F1
#
_cell.length_a   1.000
_cell.length_b   1.000
_cell.length_c   1.000
_cell.angle_alpha   90.00
_cell.angle_beta   90.00
_cell.angle_gamma   90.00
#
_symmetry.space_group_name_H-M   'P 1'
#
loop_
_entity.id
_entity.type
_entity.pdbx_description
1 polymer ?
#
loop_
_entity_poly.entity_id
_entity_poly.type
_entity_poly.pdbx_seq_one_letter_code
_entity_poly.pdbx_strand_id
1 'polypeptide(L)'
;MNRSDGLVVVVPKDFDRSLLPDILTSRQGWIDRQLERFESLPGRFEQDWPPAGIEFNGSGESFRIRYENTAAAQPDIRRQGNELTVELPEASTDEELVALLVRWMKRYAQEYCDCLASQLSVQTGLRFNKVVVRGQKTRWGSFSSRGTLSLNYKLLFLPEPLLRHVILHELAHSVHMDHSKAFWALLENIDPNSRVHDRQLSEGWKYLPTWLE
;
A
#
# COMPACT_ATOMS: atom_id res chain seq x y z
N MET A 1 -4.47 -13.50 -3.99
CA MET A 1 -4.44 -14.60 -4.96
C MET A 1 -3.83 -15.74 -4.18
N ASN A 2 -4.66 -16.66 -3.71
CA ASN A 2 -4.19 -17.73 -2.83
C ASN A 2 -3.41 -18.76 -3.66
N ARG A 3 -2.50 -19.52 -3.03
CA ARG A 3 -1.76 -20.63 -3.69
C ARG A 3 -2.70 -21.63 -4.40
N SER A 4 -3.99 -21.68 -4.03
CA SER A 4 -5.03 -22.52 -4.63
C SER A 4 -5.60 -22.01 -5.97
N ASP A 5 -5.35 -20.76 -6.37
CA ASP A 5 -6.05 -20.15 -7.52
C ASP A 5 -5.39 -20.46 -8.88
N GLY A 6 -4.18 -21.04 -8.88
CA GLY A 6 -3.46 -21.47 -10.09
C GLY A 6 -3.13 -20.32 -11.07
N LEU A 7 -2.91 -20.69 -12.35
CA LEU A 7 -2.65 -19.73 -13.43
C LEU A 7 -3.98 -19.21 -14.02
N VAL A 8 -4.23 -17.91 -13.92
CA VAL A 8 -5.38 -17.26 -14.56
C VAL A 8 -4.97 -16.64 -15.90
N VAL A 9 -5.57 -17.10 -16.98
CA VAL A 9 -5.37 -16.55 -18.33
C VAL A 9 -6.53 -15.61 -18.68
N VAL A 10 -6.24 -14.33 -18.86
CA VAL A 10 -7.24 -13.31 -19.23
C VAL A 10 -7.14 -13.01 -20.72
N VAL A 11 -8.25 -13.20 -21.45
CA VAL A 11 -8.38 -12.88 -22.88
C VAL A 11 -9.48 -11.85 -23.13
N PRO A 12 -9.39 -11.04 -24.21
CA PRO A 12 -10.48 -10.15 -24.64
C PRO A 12 -11.81 -10.88 -24.81
N LYS A 13 -12.92 -10.16 -24.68
CA LYS A 13 -14.28 -10.73 -24.76
C LYS A 13 -14.54 -11.46 -26.08
N ASP A 14 -14.00 -10.93 -27.18
CA ASP A 14 -14.19 -11.43 -28.54
C ASP A 14 -13.01 -12.30 -29.03
N PHE A 15 -12.15 -12.74 -28.11
CA PHE A 15 -11.02 -13.60 -28.44
C PHE A 15 -11.49 -15.03 -28.75
N ASP A 16 -11.02 -15.58 -29.87
CA ASP A 16 -11.27 -16.99 -30.21
C ASP A 16 -10.50 -17.92 -29.26
N ARG A 17 -11.24 -18.51 -28.31
CA ARG A 17 -10.68 -19.40 -27.30
C ARG A 17 -10.12 -20.70 -27.87
N SER A 18 -10.46 -21.08 -29.10
CA SER A 18 -9.91 -22.26 -29.75
C SER A 18 -8.40 -22.14 -30.04
N LEU A 19 -7.87 -20.91 -30.04
CA LEU A 19 -6.44 -20.61 -30.22
C LEU A 19 -5.63 -20.71 -28.91
N LEU A 20 -6.30 -20.84 -27.77
CA LEU A 20 -5.62 -20.93 -26.47
C LEU A 20 -4.64 -22.10 -26.35
N PRO A 21 -4.97 -23.35 -26.79
CA PRO A 21 -4.06 -24.48 -26.67
C PRO A 21 -2.70 -24.20 -27.34
N ASP A 22 -2.71 -23.64 -28.56
CA ASP A 22 -1.48 -23.33 -29.30
C ASP A 22 -0.69 -22.20 -28.64
N ILE A 23 -1.37 -21.17 -28.15
CA ILE A 23 -0.72 -20.06 -27.43
C ILE A 23 -0.10 -20.53 -26.12
N LEU A 24 -0.81 -21.34 -25.35
CA LEU A 24 -0.30 -21.89 -24.09
C LEU A 24 0.89 -22.81 -24.34
N THR A 25 0.79 -23.70 -25.34
CA THR A 25 1.89 -24.59 -25.74
C THR A 25 3.12 -23.80 -26.19
N SER A 26 2.93 -22.75 -27.01
CA SER A 26 4.02 -21.89 -27.48
C SER A 26 4.70 -21.11 -26.34
N ARG A 27 4.00 -20.92 -25.21
CA ARG A 27 4.49 -20.22 -24.02
C ARG A 27 4.76 -21.15 -22.84
N GLN A 28 4.75 -22.47 -23.03
CA GLN A 28 4.87 -23.45 -21.95
C GLN A 28 6.11 -23.21 -21.09
N GLY A 29 7.28 -23.04 -21.71
CA GLY A 29 8.51 -22.76 -20.96
C GLY A 29 8.50 -21.43 -20.18
N TRP A 30 7.69 -20.45 -20.59
CA TRP A 30 7.47 -19.24 -19.79
C TRP A 30 6.52 -19.51 -18.62
N ILE A 31 5.45 -20.30 -18.84
CA ILE A 31 4.49 -20.71 -17.82
C ILE A 31 5.18 -21.53 -16.72
N ASP A 32 5.95 -22.56 -17.09
CA ASP A 32 6.66 -23.42 -16.16
C ASP A 32 7.60 -22.61 -15.27
N ARG A 33 8.35 -21.67 -15.86
CA ARG A 33 9.23 -20.76 -15.11
C ARG A 33 8.45 -19.82 -14.17
N GLN A 34 7.23 -19.39 -14.53
CA GLN A 34 6.40 -18.59 -13.62
C GLN A 34 5.83 -19.44 -12.49
N LEU A 35 5.44 -20.70 -12.76
CA LEU A 35 4.95 -21.63 -11.75
C LEU A 35 6.04 -22.03 -10.77
N GLU A 36 7.23 -22.42 -11.24
CA GLU A 36 8.39 -22.71 -10.39
C GLU A 36 8.75 -21.49 -9.52
N ARG A 37 8.77 -20.30 -10.12
CA ARG A 37 8.96 -19.06 -9.37
C ARG A 37 7.88 -18.88 -8.31
N PHE A 38 6.62 -19.14 -8.63
CA PHE A 38 5.50 -18.98 -7.68
C PHE A 38 5.53 -20.01 -6.55
N GLU A 39 5.86 -21.27 -6.85
CA GLU A 39 5.99 -22.36 -5.87
C GLU A 39 7.22 -22.17 -4.97
N SER A 40 8.32 -21.64 -5.52
CA SER A 40 9.55 -21.36 -4.76
C SER A 40 9.46 -20.13 -3.84
N LEU A 41 8.45 -19.28 -4.01
CA LEU A 41 8.22 -18.16 -3.11
C LEU A 41 7.63 -18.65 -1.78
N PRO A 42 8.19 -18.23 -0.64
CA PRO A 42 7.61 -18.56 0.65
C PRO A 42 6.15 -18.06 0.71
N GLY A 43 5.30 -18.88 1.31
CA GLY A 43 3.90 -18.57 1.54
C GLY A 43 3.76 -17.29 2.36
N ARG A 44 2.62 -16.61 2.21
CA ARG A 44 2.30 -15.32 2.84
C ARG A 44 2.61 -15.27 4.35
N PHE A 45 2.44 -16.39 5.05
CA PHE A 45 2.64 -16.54 6.50
C PHE A 45 3.82 -17.46 6.85
N GLU A 46 4.66 -17.85 5.88
CA GLU A 46 5.77 -18.79 6.10
C GLU A 46 7.04 -18.13 6.67
N GLN A 47 7.10 -16.79 6.72
CA GLN A 47 8.20 -16.04 7.35
C GLN A 47 7.67 -15.07 8.40
N ASP A 48 8.24 -15.14 9.61
CA ASP A 48 8.07 -14.19 10.71
C ASP A 48 6.60 -13.80 11.00
N TRP A 49 5.73 -14.81 11.04
CA TRP A 49 4.30 -14.69 11.33
C TRP A 49 3.90 -15.43 12.63
N PRO A 50 3.05 -14.84 13.49
CA PRO A 50 2.56 -13.46 13.41
C PRO A 50 3.67 -12.44 13.70
N PRO A 51 3.60 -11.21 13.15
CA PRO A 51 4.70 -10.27 13.20
C PRO A 51 4.98 -9.80 14.63
N ALA A 52 6.21 -9.94 15.10
CA ALA A 52 6.62 -9.41 16.41
C ALA A 52 6.65 -7.87 16.47
N GLY A 53 6.60 -7.20 15.31
CA GLY A 53 6.55 -5.75 15.20
C GLY A 53 6.27 -5.26 13.78
N ILE A 54 6.02 -3.96 13.66
CA ILE A 54 5.78 -3.27 12.39
C ILE A 54 6.64 -2.01 12.34
N GLU A 55 7.41 -1.86 11.27
CA GLU A 55 8.21 -0.68 11.00
C GLU A 55 7.55 0.17 9.92
N PHE A 56 7.34 1.45 10.23
CA PHE A 56 6.83 2.45 9.30
C PHE A 56 7.95 3.41 8.91
N ASN A 57 8.71 3.04 7.88
CA ASN A 57 9.78 3.88 7.33
C ASN A 57 9.32 5.28 6.93
N GLY A 58 8.03 5.43 6.60
CA GLY A 58 7.45 6.68 6.14
C GLY A 58 7.24 7.67 7.28
N SER A 59 6.89 7.17 8.47
CA SER A 59 6.75 7.99 9.68
C SER A 59 7.97 7.95 10.59
N GLY A 60 8.90 7.02 10.36
CA GLY A 60 10.04 6.74 11.24
C GLY A 60 9.65 5.99 12.52
N GLU A 61 8.41 5.53 12.63
CA GLU A 61 7.90 4.86 13.83
C GLU A 61 8.07 3.34 13.72
N SER A 62 8.32 2.71 14.87
CA SER A 62 8.46 1.26 14.97
C SER A 62 7.66 0.76 16.16
N PHE A 63 6.82 -0.24 15.91
CA PHE A 63 5.89 -0.79 16.88
C PHE A 63 6.24 -2.22 17.21
N ARG A 64 6.39 -2.55 18.49
CA ARG A 64 6.42 -3.95 18.95
C ARG A 64 5.01 -4.45 19.18
N ILE A 65 4.74 -5.71 18.86
CA ILE A 65 3.42 -6.30 19.01
C ILE A 65 3.43 -7.33 20.15
N ARG A 66 2.44 -7.21 21.03
CA ARG A 66 2.06 -8.21 22.03
C ARG A 66 0.69 -8.76 21.67
N TYR A 67 0.55 -10.07 21.72
CA TYR A 67 -0.72 -10.76 21.48
C TYR A 67 -1.34 -11.19 22.80
N GLU A 68 -2.62 -10.88 22.99
CA GLU A 68 -3.38 -11.26 24.18
C GLU A 68 -4.69 -11.93 23.75
N ASN A 69 -5.00 -13.06 24.38
CA ASN A 69 -6.27 -13.75 24.16
C ASN A 69 -7.39 -12.97 24.87
N THR A 70 -8.49 -12.73 24.18
CA THR A 70 -9.66 -12.06 24.75
C THR A 70 -10.94 -12.84 24.49
N ALA A 71 -11.80 -12.89 25.50
CA ALA A 71 -13.19 -13.37 25.36
C ALA A 71 -14.13 -12.26 24.86
N ALA A 72 -13.62 -11.04 24.61
CA ALA A 72 -14.42 -9.92 24.14
C ALA A 72 -15.01 -10.20 22.75
N ALA A 73 -16.25 -9.72 22.54
CA ALA A 73 -16.97 -9.92 21.29
C ALA A 73 -16.36 -9.20 20.08
N GLN A 74 -15.47 -8.22 20.29
CA GLN A 74 -14.81 -7.49 19.22
C GLN A 74 -13.29 -7.39 19.44
N PRO A 75 -12.48 -7.98 18.56
CA PRO A 75 -11.03 -7.79 18.54
C PRO A 75 -10.66 -6.32 18.30
N ASP A 76 -9.63 -5.82 18.99
CA ASP A 76 -9.08 -4.47 18.78
C ASP A 76 -7.57 -4.44 19.05
N ILE A 77 -6.94 -3.33 18.68
CA ILE A 77 -5.51 -3.06 18.92
C ILE A 77 -5.40 -1.79 19.75
N ARG A 78 -4.82 -1.92 20.94
CA ARG A 78 -4.46 -0.78 21.79
C ARG A 78 -3.01 -0.38 21.55
N ARG A 79 -2.75 0.93 21.50
CA ARG A 79 -1.40 1.49 21.39
C ARG A 79 -1.01 2.16 22.72
N GLN A 80 0.19 1.85 23.21
CA GLN A 80 0.85 2.59 24.29
C GLN A 80 2.27 2.93 23.87
N GLY A 81 2.51 4.18 23.47
CA GLY A 81 3.78 4.58 22.85
C GLY A 81 4.06 3.74 21.59
N ASN A 82 5.12 2.94 21.66
CA ASN A 82 5.62 2.09 20.57
C ASN A 82 5.31 0.60 20.81
N GLU A 83 4.38 0.29 21.70
CA GLU A 83 3.84 -1.05 21.91
C GLU A 83 2.38 -1.11 21.42
N LEU A 84 2.06 -2.18 20.69
CA LEU A 84 0.72 -2.52 20.26
C LEU A 84 0.28 -3.81 20.96
N THR A 85 -0.80 -3.74 21.72
CA THR A 85 -1.46 -4.92 22.26
C THR A 85 -2.59 -5.31 21.32
N VAL A 86 -2.45 -6.45 20.66
CA VAL A 86 -3.46 -7.03 19.78
C VAL A 86 -4.28 -8.00 20.61
N GLU A 87 -5.56 -7.68 20.80
CA GLU A 87 -6.51 -8.53 21.48
C GLU A 87 -7.38 -9.25 20.47
N LEU A 88 -7.27 -10.57 20.43
CA LEU A 88 -8.04 -11.42 19.53
C LEU A 88 -8.38 -12.76 20.21
N PRO A 89 -9.54 -13.36 19.91
CA PRO A 89 -9.84 -14.71 20.34
C PRO A 89 -8.78 -15.71 19.85
N GLU A 90 -8.45 -16.70 20.68
CA GLU A 90 -7.48 -17.75 20.31
C GLU A 90 -7.87 -18.54 19.05
N ALA A 91 -9.18 -18.63 18.75
CA ALA A 91 -9.70 -19.30 17.56
C ALA A 91 -9.64 -18.45 16.28
N SER A 92 -9.11 -17.22 16.35
CA SER A 92 -9.02 -16.35 15.18
C SER A 92 -8.03 -16.85 14.14
N THR A 93 -8.40 -16.65 12.87
CA THR A 93 -7.59 -16.97 11.70
C THR A 93 -6.52 -15.92 11.42
N ASP A 94 -5.51 -16.28 10.63
CA ASP A 94 -4.46 -15.36 10.18
C ASP A 94 -5.07 -14.20 9.38
N GLU A 95 -6.07 -14.45 8.54
CA GLU A 95 -6.79 -13.42 7.78
C GLU A 95 -7.52 -12.43 8.68
N GLU A 96 -8.09 -12.88 9.80
CA GLU A 96 -8.72 -12.00 10.80
C GLU A 96 -7.68 -11.11 11.48
N LEU A 97 -6.52 -11.66 11.83
CA LEU A 97 -5.41 -10.89 12.37
C LEU A 97 -4.89 -9.86 11.35
N VAL A 98 -4.68 -10.25 10.09
CA VAL A 98 -4.31 -9.30 9.01
C VAL A 98 -5.36 -8.19 8.89
N ALA A 99 -6.65 -8.53 8.86
CA ALA A 99 -7.72 -7.55 8.75
C ALA A 99 -7.74 -6.57 9.93
N LEU A 100 -7.45 -7.06 11.14
CA LEU A 100 -7.35 -6.24 12.35
C LEU A 100 -6.15 -5.29 12.29
N LEU A 101 -4.97 -5.79 11.92
CA LEU A 101 -3.77 -4.99 11.71
C LEU A 101 -4.01 -3.92 10.64
N VAL A 102 -4.57 -4.28 9.48
CA VAL A 102 -4.90 -3.34 8.40
C VAL A 102 -5.87 -2.26 8.85
N ARG A 103 -6.88 -2.62 9.66
CA ARG A 103 -7.83 -1.64 10.21
C ARG A 103 -7.11 -0.63 11.10
N TRP A 104 -6.25 -1.09 11.99
CA TRP A 104 -5.46 -0.22 12.86
C TRP A 104 -4.49 0.66 12.04
N MET A 105 -3.76 0.08 11.08
CA MET A 105 -2.84 0.81 10.20
C MET A 105 -3.53 1.91 9.41
N LYS A 106 -4.76 1.68 8.95
CA LYS A 106 -5.57 2.72 8.27
C LYS A 106 -5.91 3.88 9.19
N ARG A 107 -6.22 3.63 10.47
CA ARG A 107 -6.47 4.70 11.46
C ARG A 107 -5.20 5.51 11.71
N TYR A 108 -4.08 4.83 11.97
CA TYR A 108 -2.79 5.48 12.16
C TYR A 108 -2.35 6.28 10.93
N ALA A 109 -2.47 5.69 9.73
CA ALA A 109 -2.20 6.38 8.47
C ALA A 109 -3.08 7.61 8.27
N GLN A 110 -4.36 7.55 8.66
CA GLN A 110 -5.25 8.71 8.55
C GLN A 110 -4.73 9.87 9.40
N GLU A 111 -4.45 9.63 10.67
CA GLU A 111 -3.90 10.64 11.59
C GLU A 111 -2.56 11.22 11.09
N TYR A 112 -1.62 10.34 10.70
CA TYR A 112 -0.30 10.74 10.25
C TYR A 112 -0.37 11.55 8.93
N CYS A 113 -1.10 11.04 7.94
CA CYS A 113 -1.22 11.69 6.64
C CYS A 113 -2.03 12.98 6.69
N ASP A 114 -3.05 13.09 7.54
CA ASP A 114 -3.76 14.36 7.77
C ASP A 114 -2.79 15.45 8.27
N CYS A 115 -1.96 15.10 9.26
CA CYS A 115 -0.98 16.02 9.83
C CYS A 115 0.05 16.43 8.78
N LEU A 116 0.66 15.45 8.09
CA LEU A 116 1.70 15.72 7.10
C LEU A 116 1.16 16.49 5.88
N ALA A 117 -0.02 16.13 5.35
CA ALA A 117 -0.64 16.86 4.25
C ALA A 117 -0.95 18.31 4.64
N SER A 118 -1.39 18.55 5.87
CA SER A 118 -1.62 19.90 6.39
C SER A 118 -0.32 20.70 6.47
N GLN A 119 0.77 20.11 6.96
CA GLN A 119 2.08 20.75 7.01
C GLN A 119 2.59 21.11 5.61
N LEU A 120 2.53 20.16 4.67
CA LEU A 120 2.97 20.36 3.28
C LEU A 120 2.09 21.40 2.55
N SER A 121 0.79 21.42 2.83
CA SER A 121 -0.13 22.45 2.33
C SER A 121 0.26 23.84 2.81
N VAL A 122 0.60 24.01 4.09
CA VAL A 122 1.09 25.30 4.62
C VAL A 122 2.43 25.69 3.99
N GLN A 123 3.36 24.74 3.85
CA GLN A 123 4.69 24.99 3.26
C GLN A 123 4.61 25.41 1.79
N THR A 124 3.70 24.84 1.03
CA THR A 124 3.60 25.05 -0.43
C THR A 124 2.54 26.06 -0.84
N GLY A 125 1.59 26.38 0.05
CA GLY A 125 0.40 27.19 -0.25
C GLY A 125 -0.68 26.45 -1.05
N LEU A 126 -0.47 25.17 -1.40
CA LEU A 126 -1.44 24.35 -2.13
C LEU A 126 -2.56 23.88 -1.20
N ARG A 127 -3.80 23.81 -1.69
CA ARG A 127 -4.98 23.59 -0.85
C ARG A 127 -5.62 22.24 -1.13
N PHE A 128 -6.15 21.63 -0.06
CA PHE A 128 -7.01 20.45 -0.11
C PHE A 128 -8.14 20.61 0.91
N ASN A 129 -9.20 19.83 0.77
CA ASN A 129 -10.37 19.88 1.65
C ASN A 129 -10.34 18.80 2.73
N LYS A 130 -9.87 17.59 2.40
CA LYS A 130 -9.72 16.48 3.35
C LYS A 130 -8.79 15.40 2.82
N VAL A 131 -8.15 14.66 3.73
CA VAL A 131 -7.50 13.39 3.40
C VAL A 131 -8.46 12.23 3.63
N VAL A 132 -8.37 11.21 2.78
CA VAL A 132 -9.03 9.93 3.00
C VAL A 132 -8.03 8.81 2.79
N VAL A 133 -7.88 7.93 3.78
CA VAL A 133 -7.01 6.76 3.66
C VAL A 133 -7.76 5.54 3.14
N ARG A 134 -7.15 4.89 2.15
CA ARG A 134 -7.66 3.72 1.41
C ARG A 134 -6.61 2.63 1.34
N GLY A 135 -6.97 1.47 0.79
CA GLY A 135 -6.07 0.35 0.51
C GLY A 135 -6.13 -0.05 -0.95
N GLN A 136 -5.81 0.87 -1.85
CA GLN A 136 -5.87 0.62 -3.29
C GLN A 136 -4.77 -0.38 -3.70
N LYS A 137 -5.07 -1.22 -4.70
CA LYS A 137 -4.12 -2.26 -5.13
C LYS A 137 -2.98 -1.73 -6.00
N THR A 138 -3.21 -0.66 -6.75
CA THR A 138 -2.35 -0.25 -7.87
C THR A 138 -1.86 1.19 -7.79
N ARG A 139 -2.26 1.94 -6.76
CA ARG A 139 -1.96 3.38 -6.64
C ARG A 139 -1.59 3.75 -5.21
N TRP A 140 -0.68 4.71 -5.11
CA TRP A 140 -0.21 5.31 -3.86
C TRP A 140 -1.11 6.46 -3.39
N GLY A 141 -1.63 7.25 -4.33
CA GLY A 141 -2.52 8.37 -4.06
C GLY A 141 -3.44 8.69 -5.25
N SER A 142 -4.36 9.63 -5.02
CA SER A 142 -5.08 10.36 -6.06
C SER A 142 -5.71 11.64 -5.48
N PHE A 143 -5.81 12.68 -6.30
CA PHE A 143 -6.53 13.91 -5.98
C PHE A 143 -7.81 14.02 -6.81
N SER A 144 -8.89 14.50 -6.20
CA SER A 144 -10.15 14.75 -6.89
C SER A 144 -10.40 16.24 -7.08
N SER A 145 -11.17 16.61 -8.10
CA SER A 145 -11.60 18.00 -8.35
C SER A 145 -12.40 18.63 -7.19
N ARG A 146 -12.92 17.82 -6.26
CA ARG A 146 -13.57 18.27 -5.01
C ARG A 146 -12.58 18.53 -3.87
N GLY A 147 -11.27 18.52 -4.13
CA GLY A 147 -10.23 18.73 -3.13
C GLY A 147 -10.01 17.57 -2.16
N THR A 148 -10.49 16.35 -2.48
CA THR A 148 -10.19 15.18 -1.64
C THR A 148 -8.88 14.55 -2.06
N LEU A 149 -7.97 14.40 -1.10
CA LEU A 149 -6.67 13.75 -1.23
C LEU A 149 -6.80 12.31 -0.73
N SER A 150 -6.88 11.35 -1.64
CA SER A 150 -7.03 9.92 -1.31
C SER A 150 -5.66 9.26 -1.27
N LEU A 151 -5.25 8.73 -0.12
CA LEU A 151 -3.93 8.15 0.10
C LEU A 151 -4.01 6.67 0.46
N ASN A 152 -3.00 5.90 0.09
CA ASN A 152 -2.88 4.50 0.47
C ASN A 152 -2.22 4.37 1.85
N TYR A 153 -2.80 3.60 2.78
CA TYR A 153 -2.16 3.36 4.09
C TYR A 153 -0.78 2.69 3.96
N LYS A 154 -0.56 1.97 2.85
CA LYS A 154 0.72 1.33 2.52
C LYS A 154 1.88 2.33 2.35
N LEU A 155 1.58 3.62 2.19
CA LEU A 155 2.58 4.69 2.19
C LEU A 155 3.47 4.68 3.43
N LEU A 156 2.94 4.24 4.58
CA LEU A 156 3.70 4.16 5.84
C LEU A 156 4.96 3.29 5.75
N PHE A 157 5.00 2.33 4.81
CA PHE A 157 6.16 1.46 4.61
C PHE A 157 7.21 2.04 3.66
N LEU A 158 6.86 3.05 2.87
CA LEU A 158 7.80 3.70 1.97
C LEU A 158 8.79 4.55 2.77
N PRO A 159 10.03 4.74 2.29
CA PRO A 159 10.91 5.78 2.82
C PRO A 159 10.20 7.15 2.89
N GLU A 160 10.44 7.91 3.96
CA GLU A 160 9.83 9.22 4.19
C GLU A 160 9.84 10.15 2.94
N PRO A 161 10.94 10.29 2.18
CA PRO A 161 10.94 11.15 0.99
C PRO A 161 9.92 10.74 -0.07
N LEU A 162 9.69 9.43 -0.24
CA LEU A 162 8.71 8.91 -1.20
C LEU A 162 7.27 9.11 -0.72
N LEU A 163 7.01 8.94 0.58
CA LEU A 163 5.72 9.26 1.17
C LEU A 163 5.39 10.75 0.96
N ARG A 164 6.33 11.64 1.33
CA ARG A 164 6.20 13.09 1.14
C ARG A 164 5.98 13.45 -0.32
N HIS A 165 6.73 12.84 -1.23
CA HIS A 165 6.58 13.03 -2.67
C HIS A 165 5.17 12.69 -3.16
N VAL A 166 4.58 11.56 -2.74
CA VAL A 166 3.20 11.21 -3.12
C VAL A 166 2.23 12.29 -2.67
N ILE A 167 2.34 12.78 -1.43
CA ILE A 167 1.43 13.83 -0.94
C ILE A 167 1.62 15.14 -1.73
N LEU A 168 2.86 15.54 -2.02
CA LEU A 168 3.15 16.73 -2.84
C LEU A 168 2.63 16.59 -4.28
N HIS A 169 2.76 15.41 -4.87
CA HIS A 169 2.19 15.09 -6.19
C HIS A 169 0.68 15.30 -6.19
N GLU A 170 -0.02 14.72 -5.20
CA GLU A 170 -1.47 14.89 -5.10
C GLU A 170 -1.87 16.34 -4.78
N LEU A 171 -1.09 17.08 -3.99
CA LEU A 171 -1.35 18.50 -3.75
C LEU A 171 -1.16 19.36 -5.01
N ALA A 172 -0.17 19.05 -5.87
CA ALA A 172 0.03 19.77 -7.12
C ALA A 172 -1.19 19.67 -8.06
N HIS A 173 -1.97 18.58 -7.95
CA HIS A 173 -3.24 18.45 -8.66
C HIS A 173 -4.32 19.45 -8.22
N SER A 174 -4.16 20.17 -7.10
CA SER A 174 -5.05 21.27 -6.75
C SER A 174 -4.98 22.45 -7.73
N VAL A 175 -3.90 22.53 -8.53
CA VAL A 175 -3.69 23.58 -9.54
C VAL A 175 -3.74 23.01 -10.95
N HIS A 176 -3.12 21.84 -11.16
CA HIS A 176 -3.04 21.20 -12.47
C HIS A 176 -3.55 19.76 -12.40
N MET A 177 -4.77 19.51 -12.88
CA MET A 177 -5.40 18.17 -12.85
C MET A 177 -4.82 17.16 -13.85
N ASP A 178 -3.79 17.55 -14.61
CA ASP A 178 -3.06 16.72 -15.56
C ASP A 178 -1.56 16.70 -15.22
N HIS A 179 -0.79 15.87 -15.92
CA HIS A 179 0.68 15.80 -15.80
C HIS A 179 1.39 16.64 -16.87
N SER A 180 0.84 17.82 -17.19
CA SER A 180 1.44 18.75 -18.16
C SER A 180 2.80 19.29 -17.72
N LYS A 181 3.48 20.02 -18.62
CA LYS A 181 4.74 20.71 -18.27
C LYS A 181 4.57 21.68 -17.10
N ALA A 182 3.42 22.33 -16.98
CA ALA A 182 3.13 23.25 -15.88
C ALA A 182 3.00 22.49 -14.55
N PHE A 183 2.35 21.33 -14.54
CA PHE A 183 2.31 20.44 -13.38
C PHE A 183 3.71 20.07 -12.91
N TRP A 184 4.56 19.59 -13.82
CA TRP A 184 5.91 19.18 -13.45
C TRP A 184 6.78 20.35 -12.99
N ALA A 185 6.66 21.53 -13.60
CA ALA A 185 7.37 22.72 -13.14
C ALA A 185 6.94 23.13 -11.73
N LEU A 186 5.64 23.04 -11.41
CA LEU A 186 5.15 23.27 -10.05
C LEU A 186 5.68 22.21 -9.07
N LEU A 187 5.60 20.93 -9.45
CA LEU A 187 6.04 19.83 -8.60
C LEU A 187 7.55 19.87 -8.32
N GLU A 188 8.37 20.18 -9.33
CA GLU A 188 9.83 20.34 -9.18
C GLU A 188 10.20 21.54 -8.28
N ASN A 189 9.36 22.57 -8.23
CA ASN A 189 9.57 23.71 -7.34
C ASN A 189 9.32 23.34 -5.85
N ILE A 190 8.30 22.53 -5.58
CA ILE A 190 7.94 22.12 -4.21
C ILE A 190 8.62 20.82 -3.75
N ASP A 191 9.07 20.00 -4.69
CA ASP A 191 9.89 18.80 -4.50
C ASP A 191 11.02 18.77 -5.55
N PRO A 192 12.20 19.31 -5.21
CA PRO A 192 13.34 19.36 -6.13
C PRO A 192 13.81 17.99 -6.64
N ASN A 193 13.49 16.90 -5.92
CA ASN A 193 13.86 15.52 -6.30
C ASN A 193 12.70 14.74 -6.92
N SER A 194 11.60 15.41 -7.27
CA SER A 194 10.36 14.78 -7.74
C SER A 194 10.54 13.75 -8.86
N ARG A 195 11.43 14.01 -9.83
CA ARG A 195 11.73 13.05 -10.91
C ARG A 195 12.38 11.76 -10.42
N VAL A 196 13.24 11.85 -9.41
CA VAL A 196 13.91 10.69 -8.81
C VAL A 196 12.90 9.91 -7.97
N HIS A 197 12.12 10.61 -7.15
CA HIS A 197 11.09 9.99 -6.32
C HIS A 197 10.01 9.28 -7.16
N ASP A 198 9.52 9.90 -8.23
CA ASP A 198 8.53 9.33 -9.14
C ASP A 198 9.03 8.01 -9.76
N ARG A 199 10.30 7.97 -10.20
CA ARG A 199 10.93 6.74 -10.69
C ARG A 199 10.99 5.66 -9.61
N GLN A 200 11.39 6.02 -8.40
CA GLN A 200 11.52 5.09 -7.27
C GLN A 200 10.18 4.50 -6.80
N LEU A 201 9.08 5.23 -6.95
CA LEU A 201 7.74 4.77 -6.57
C LEU A 201 7.28 3.52 -7.33
N SER A 202 7.78 3.29 -8.54
CA SER A 202 7.47 2.08 -9.32
C SER A 202 7.93 0.80 -8.60
N GLU A 203 8.99 0.88 -7.83
CA GLU A 203 9.53 -0.21 -7.02
C GLU A 203 9.06 -0.18 -5.57
N GLY A 204 8.24 0.81 -5.18
CA GLY A 204 7.86 1.03 -3.78
C GLY A 204 7.10 -0.14 -3.13
N TRP A 205 6.48 -1.01 -3.94
CA TRP A 205 5.76 -2.19 -3.45
C TRP A 205 6.69 -3.21 -2.76
N LYS A 206 7.99 -3.18 -3.06
CA LYS A 206 8.99 -4.05 -2.42
C LYS A 206 9.20 -3.76 -0.93
N TYR A 207 8.78 -2.59 -0.44
CA TYR A 207 8.88 -2.23 0.97
C TYR A 207 7.76 -2.82 1.83
N LEU A 208 6.76 -3.45 1.22
CA LEU A 208 5.64 -4.01 1.96
C LEU A 208 6.03 -5.32 2.63
N PRO A 209 5.57 -5.56 3.87
CA PRO A 209 5.77 -6.84 4.50
C PRO A 209 4.99 -7.93 3.74
N THR A 210 5.58 -9.12 3.65
CA THR A 210 5.05 -10.27 2.87
C THR A 210 3.65 -10.69 3.30
N TRP A 211 3.33 -10.54 4.59
CA TRP A 211 2.02 -10.89 5.14
C TRP A 211 0.88 -9.93 4.72
N LEU A 212 1.21 -8.76 4.16
CA LEU A 212 0.21 -7.74 3.81
C LEU A 212 -0.42 -7.94 2.42
N GLU A 213 0.18 -8.77 1.56
CA GLU A 213 -0.27 -8.99 0.16
C GLU A 213 -1.23 -10.17 -0.02
#